data_AF-A0A371ASS4-F1
#
_entry.id   AF-A0A371ASS4-F1
#
_cell.length_a   1.000
_cell.length_b   1.000
_cell.length_c   1.000
_cell.angle_alpha   90.00
_cell.angle_beta   90.00
_cell.angle_gamma   90.00
#
_symmetry.space_group_name_H-M   'P 1'
#
loop_
_entity.id
_entity.type
_entity.pdbx_description
1 polymer ?
#
loop_
_entity_poly.entity_id
_entity_poly.type
_entity_poly.pdbx_seq_one_letter_code
_entity_poly.pdbx_strand_id
1 'polypeptide(L)'
;MSTFKHLYKSVTDEKHGHKLEEGLEKVRSKDPEENHLSCLLHPEERISSLKEKEVFMKEAMDDPEFTKDLKLTIDLLQNHKGPVYALVAPAYIGQFGDHITTGQIRSAFKEMGFTGMVEVAVFADILTFKEALEFHDNIKDENDFQLTSCCCPVWISLIKKHFPKIVSHIPPAVSPMIACGRVAKHLQPDAATIFIGPCMAKKMEAKEEDIKDAIDCVLTFQETEQLFEKMSIVLENQIESIRNHTSYAGRIYARTGGVSKAVEMTIKRIDPNQKIKFKAKQADGVMECKKLLEELLEGKVEANFYEGMGCQGGCVGGPKRIISTEKGKENVEEYAKEAEFETPLDNPYVIELLHVLGFKTVKDFVENSKLLTRKFT
;
A
#
# COMPACT_ATOMS: atom_id res chain seq x y z
N MET A 1 14.15 -3.88 -27.14
CA MET A 1 13.16 -3.95 -26.05
C MET A 1 13.89 -4.41 -24.79
N SER A 2 13.96 -3.60 -23.74
CA SER A 2 14.60 -4.04 -22.50
C SER A 2 13.67 -5.04 -21.79
N THR A 3 14.10 -6.29 -21.67
CA THR A 3 13.49 -7.22 -20.71
C THR A 3 13.68 -6.65 -19.30
N PHE A 4 12.94 -7.11 -18.27
CA PHE A 4 13.29 -6.78 -16.88
C PHE A 4 14.78 -7.02 -16.64
N LYS A 5 15.34 -8.11 -17.17
CA LYS A 5 16.78 -8.43 -17.18
C LYS A 5 17.72 -7.38 -17.82
N HIS A 6 17.24 -6.57 -18.77
CA HIS A 6 18.03 -5.52 -19.44
C HIS A 6 17.92 -4.18 -18.71
N LEU A 7 16.71 -3.79 -18.25
CA LEU A 7 16.56 -2.67 -17.33
C LEU A 7 17.38 -2.95 -16.05
N TYR A 8 17.31 -4.18 -15.55
CA TYR A 8 18.13 -4.71 -14.48
C TYR A 8 19.61 -4.53 -14.75
N LYS A 9 20.15 -5.09 -15.84
CA LYS A 9 21.58 -4.95 -16.17
C LYS A 9 22.04 -3.50 -16.34
N SER A 10 21.17 -2.59 -16.80
CA SER A 10 21.50 -1.17 -16.93
C SER A 10 21.41 -0.40 -15.60
N VAL A 11 20.73 -0.96 -14.60
CA VAL A 11 20.45 -0.32 -13.31
C VAL A 11 21.33 -0.96 -12.21
N THR A 12 21.65 -2.25 -12.25
CA THR A 12 22.57 -2.90 -11.32
C THR A 12 24.02 -2.56 -11.64
N ASP A 13 24.60 -1.59 -10.92
CA ASP A 13 26.06 -1.55 -10.72
C ASP A 13 26.51 -2.84 -10.02
N GLU A 14 27.75 -3.29 -10.23
CA GLU A 14 28.29 -4.57 -9.71
C GLU A 14 28.05 -4.78 -8.20
N LYS A 15 27.96 -3.69 -7.42
CA LYS A 15 27.74 -3.70 -5.96
C LYS A 15 26.31 -4.04 -5.53
N HIS A 16 25.30 -3.73 -6.35
CA HIS A 16 23.87 -3.93 -6.00
C HIS A 16 23.29 -5.20 -6.62
N GLY A 17 23.85 -5.70 -7.73
CA GLY A 17 23.42 -6.94 -8.36
C GLY A 17 23.55 -8.16 -7.44
N HIS A 18 24.63 -8.25 -6.66
CA HIS A 18 24.85 -9.38 -5.74
C HIS A 18 23.82 -9.44 -4.60
N LYS A 19 23.45 -8.29 -4.02
CA LYS A 19 22.41 -8.24 -2.95
C LYS A 19 21.04 -8.65 -3.47
N LEU A 20 20.73 -8.29 -4.72
CA LEU A 20 19.45 -8.59 -5.35
C LEU A 20 19.33 -10.07 -5.74
N GLU A 21 20.40 -10.68 -6.25
CA GLU A 21 20.45 -12.12 -6.54
C GLU A 21 20.32 -12.96 -5.25
N GLU A 22 21.07 -12.61 -4.19
CA GLU A 22 20.95 -13.26 -2.88
C GLU A 22 19.54 -13.08 -2.29
N GLY A 23 18.96 -11.89 -2.43
CA GLY A 23 17.59 -11.61 -2.03
C GLY A 23 16.57 -12.47 -2.78
N LEU A 24 16.71 -12.62 -4.11
CA LEU A 24 15.82 -13.45 -4.92
C LEU A 24 15.88 -14.94 -4.55
N GLU A 25 17.04 -15.45 -4.13
CA GLU A 25 17.15 -16.81 -3.59
C GLU A 25 16.32 -16.97 -2.30
N LYS A 26 16.38 -15.98 -1.39
CA LYS A 26 15.57 -15.96 -0.17
C LYS A 26 14.07 -15.85 -0.46
N VAL A 27 13.65 -15.00 -1.41
CA VAL A 27 12.21 -14.88 -1.77
C VAL A 27 11.68 -16.15 -2.44
N ARG A 28 12.53 -16.90 -3.14
CA ARG A 28 12.16 -18.19 -3.76
C ARG A 28 12.26 -19.37 -2.80
N SER A 29 12.77 -19.15 -1.60
CA SER A 29 12.76 -20.15 -0.54
C SER A 29 11.32 -20.58 -0.26
N LYS A 30 11.15 -21.88 0.01
CA LYS A 30 9.89 -22.43 0.52
C LYS A 30 9.75 -22.23 2.02
N ASP A 31 10.79 -21.77 2.70
CA ASP A 31 10.73 -21.45 4.12
C ASP A 31 9.80 -20.25 4.34
N PRO A 32 8.67 -20.43 5.06
CA PRO A 32 7.74 -19.35 5.34
C PRO A 32 8.33 -18.24 6.22
N GLU A 33 9.39 -18.51 6.99
CA GLU A 33 10.09 -17.52 7.80
C GLU A 33 11.00 -16.62 6.94
N GLU A 34 11.63 -17.18 5.91
CA GLU A 34 12.48 -16.45 4.96
C GLU A 34 11.68 -15.75 3.85
N ASN A 35 10.64 -16.41 3.34
CA ASN A 35 9.80 -15.85 2.29
C ASN A 35 8.67 -15.03 2.91
N HIS A 36 8.87 -13.72 2.98
CA HIS A 36 7.89 -12.82 3.56
C HIS A 36 6.56 -12.72 2.76
N LEU A 37 6.56 -13.10 1.48
CA LEU A 37 5.37 -13.24 0.64
C LEU A 37 4.71 -14.64 0.78
N SER A 38 5.25 -15.52 1.62
CA SER A 38 4.73 -16.88 1.82
C SER A 38 3.26 -16.90 2.20
N CYS A 39 2.75 -15.92 2.95
CA CYS A 39 1.33 -15.90 3.28
C CYS A 39 0.44 -15.76 2.03
N LEU A 40 0.90 -15.06 0.98
CA LEU A 40 0.22 -14.92 -0.31
C LEU A 40 0.47 -16.10 -1.26
N LEU A 41 1.72 -16.60 -1.30
CA LEU A 41 2.13 -17.64 -2.25
C LEU A 41 1.83 -19.06 -1.76
N HIS A 42 1.92 -19.27 -0.44
CA HIS A 42 1.82 -20.54 0.26
C HIS A 42 1.01 -20.34 1.56
N PRO A 43 -0.29 -20.06 1.47
CA PRO A 43 -1.12 -19.80 2.65
C PRO A 43 -1.14 -21.00 3.60
N GLU A 44 -0.85 -20.75 4.87
CA GLU A 44 -1.02 -21.72 5.96
C GLU A 44 -2.51 -21.94 6.24
N GLU A 45 -2.85 -23.09 6.82
CA GLU A 45 -4.21 -23.34 7.32
C GLU A 45 -4.54 -22.33 8.42
N ARG A 46 -5.74 -21.74 8.36
CA ARG A 46 -6.20 -20.81 9.40
C ARG A 46 -6.38 -21.58 10.71
N ILE A 47 -5.83 -21.02 11.80
CA ILE A 47 -5.98 -21.58 13.14
C ILE A 47 -7.47 -21.56 13.49
N SER A 48 -8.05 -22.74 13.73
CA SER A 48 -9.47 -22.89 14.08
C SER A 48 -9.79 -22.55 15.53
N SER A 49 -9.00 -21.68 16.18
CA SER A 49 -9.21 -21.23 17.57
C SER A 49 -10.53 -20.46 17.74
N LEU A 50 -11.17 -20.08 16.65
CA LEU A 50 -12.45 -19.37 16.65
C LEU A 50 -13.64 -20.19 17.16
N LYS A 51 -13.53 -21.53 17.23
CA LYS A 51 -14.59 -22.38 17.85
C LYS A 51 -14.71 -22.15 19.36
N GLU A 52 -13.60 -21.90 20.05
CA GLU A 52 -13.61 -21.57 21.49
C GLU A 52 -14.08 -20.13 21.74
N LYS A 53 -14.05 -19.28 20.71
CA LYS A 53 -14.54 -17.89 20.74
C LYS A 53 -15.99 -17.74 20.25
N GLU A 54 -16.75 -18.84 20.03
CA GLU A 54 -18.15 -18.79 19.58
C GLU A 54 -19.07 -17.95 20.49
N VAL A 55 -18.83 -17.98 21.81
CA VAL A 55 -19.61 -17.20 22.80
C VAL A 55 -19.37 -15.71 22.61
N PHE A 56 -18.10 -15.30 22.52
CA PHE A 56 -17.71 -13.91 22.27
C PHE A 56 -18.33 -13.34 20.99
N MET A 57 -18.49 -14.18 19.97
CA MET A 57 -18.91 -13.77 18.64
C MET A 57 -20.40 -13.47 18.56
N LYS A 58 -21.25 -14.22 19.27
CA LYS A 58 -22.67 -13.86 19.42
C LYS A 58 -22.82 -12.53 20.13
N GLU A 59 -22.07 -12.33 21.21
CA GLU A 59 -22.08 -11.07 21.96
C GLU A 59 -21.62 -9.90 21.08
N ALA A 60 -20.57 -10.08 20.26
CA ALA A 60 -20.08 -9.06 19.34
C ALA A 60 -21.06 -8.74 18.18
N MET A 61 -21.78 -9.74 17.67
CA MET A 61 -22.80 -9.51 16.64
C MET A 61 -24.01 -8.74 17.18
N ASP A 62 -24.36 -8.95 18.44
CA ASP A 62 -25.46 -8.28 19.13
C ASP A 62 -25.04 -6.94 19.78
N ASP A 63 -23.74 -6.66 19.89
CA ASP A 63 -23.21 -5.41 20.44
C ASP A 63 -23.62 -4.20 19.55
N PRO A 64 -24.32 -3.20 20.10
CA PRO A 64 -24.71 -1.99 19.37
C PRO A 64 -23.53 -1.05 19.08
N GLU A 65 -22.41 -1.17 19.80
CA GLU A 65 -21.21 -0.38 19.57
C GLU A 65 -20.42 -0.86 18.33
N PHE A 66 -20.65 -2.10 17.89
CA PHE A 66 -19.97 -2.67 16.74
C PHE A 66 -20.47 -2.07 15.42
N THR A 67 -19.54 -1.48 14.67
CA THR A 67 -19.83 -0.99 13.32
C THR A 67 -20.16 -2.15 12.37
N LYS A 68 -20.84 -1.83 11.27
CA LYS A 68 -21.14 -2.81 10.21
C LYS A 68 -19.87 -3.50 9.69
N ASP A 69 -18.76 -2.76 9.60
CA ASP A 69 -17.49 -3.28 9.08
C ASP A 69 -16.83 -4.24 10.08
N LEU A 70 -16.96 -3.99 11.39
CA LEU A 70 -16.53 -4.94 12.43
C LEU A 70 -17.31 -6.25 12.38
N LYS A 71 -18.65 -6.16 12.27
CA LYS A 71 -19.51 -7.35 12.16
C LYS A 71 -19.19 -8.17 10.91
N LEU A 72 -18.93 -7.49 9.78
CA LEU A 72 -18.51 -8.15 8.54
C LEU A 72 -17.13 -8.79 8.67
N THR A 73 -16.18 -8.15 9.36
CA THR A 73 -14.85 -8.74 9.61
C THR A 73 -14.97 -10.02 10.41
N ILE A 74 -15.76 -10.01 11.48
CA ILE A 74 -16.03 -11.20 12.29
C ILE A 74 -16.64 -12.32 11.44
N ASP A 75 -17.66 -12.00 10.65
CA ASP A 75 -18.31 -12.97 9.75
C ASP A 75 -17.32 -13.59 8.76
N LEU A 76 -16.46 -12.77 8.13
CA LEU A 76 -15.42 -13.26 7.22
C LEU A 76 -14.40 -14.16 7.93
N LEU A 77 -13.96 -13.80 9.14
CA LEU A 77 -13.01 -14.62 9.90
C LEU A 77 -13.60 -15.98 10.27
N GLN A 78 -14.90 -16.04 10.61
CA GLN A 78 -15.57 -17.27 11.03
C GLN A 78 -16.04 -18.15 9.87
N ASN A 79 -16.77 -17.56 8.93
CA ASN A 79 -17.63 -18.28 8.01
C ASN A 79 -17.02 -18.41 6.61
N HIS A 80 -16.10 -17.51 6.24
CA HIS A 80 -15.39 -17.65 4.98
C HIS A 80 -14.52 -18.90 5.01
N LYS A 81 -14.53 -19.73 3.98
CA LYS A 81 -13.77 -21.00 3.95
C LYS A 81 -12.35 -20.83 3.41
N GLY A 82 -12.15 -19.84 2.55
CA GLY A 82 -10.86 -19.55 1.93
C GLY A 82 -9.94 -18.71 2.83
N PRO A 83 -8.77 -18.31 2.31
CA PRO A 83 -7.86 -17.42 3.02
C PRO A 83 -8.51 -16.07 3.37
N VAL A 84 -8.14 -15.50 4.51
CA VAL A 84 -8.56 -14.14 4.90
C VAL A 84 -7.31 -13.33 5.22
N TYR A 85 -7.07 -12.26 4.46
CA TYR A 85 -5.86 -11.45 4.59
C TYR A 85 -6.13 -10.09 5.23
N ALA A 86 -5.29 -9.72 6.21
CA ALA A 86 -5.20 -8.38 6.75
C ALA A 86 -4.22 -7.55 5.90
N LEU A 87 -4.73 -6.55 5.19
CA LEU A 87 -3.94 -5.66 4.32
C LEU A 87 -3.69 -4.35 5.07
N VAL A 88 -2.51 -4.18 5.66
CA VAL A 88 -2.26 -3.09 6.63
C VAL A 88 -1.57 -1.92 5.96
N ALA A 89 -2.14 -0.72 6.13
CA ALA A 89 -1.61 0.53 5.59
C ALA A 89 -0.25 0.87 6.22
N PRO A 90 0.69 1.53 5.51
CA PRO A 90 2.02 1.83 6.03
C PRO A 90 2.05 2.77 7.25
N ALA A 91 0.94 3.44 7.56
CA ALA A 91 0.80 4.37 8.69
C ALA A 91 0.58 3.68 10.06
N TYR A 92 0.64 2.35 10.13
CA TYR A 92 0.27 1.57 11.32
C TYR A 92 1.30 1.59 12.46
N ILE A 93 2.52 2.05 12.21
CA ILE A 93 3.62 2.01 13.19
C ILE A 93 3.31 2.88 14.41
N GLY A 94 3.30 2.25 15.58
CA GLY A 94 2.96 2.86 16.87
C GLY A 94 1.48 3.18 17.08
N GLN A 95 0.58 2.81 16.15
CA GLN A 95 -0.85 3.04 16.32
C GLN A 95 -1.46 2.21 17.45
N PHE A 96 -0.89 1.05 17.75
CA PHE A 96 -1.41 0.11 18.75
C PHE A 96 -0.51 0.01 19.99
N GLY A 97 0.29 1.05 20.27
CA GLY A 97 1.21 1.11 21.40
C GLY A 97 2.66 1.38 20.99
N ASP A 98 3.38 2.17 21.79
CA ASP A 98 4.74 2.63 21.47
C ASP A 98 5.80 1.53 21.44
N HIS A 99 5.58 0.44 22.18
CA HIS A 99 6.52 -0.69 22.28
C HIS A 99 6.05 -1.92 21.48
N ILE A 100 4.92 -1.82 20.79
CA ILE A 100 4.38 -2.94 20.02
C ILE A 100 5.09 -3.04 18.68
N THR A 101 5.69 -4.20 18.43
CA THR A 101 6.42 -4.44 17.18
C THR A 101 5.48 -4.87 16.05
N THR A 102 5.96 -4.70 14.82
CA THR A 102 5.24 -5.17 13.63
C THR A 102 5.01 -6.68 13.63
N GLY A 103 5.92 -7.45 14.25
CA GLY A 103 5.79 -8.89 14.38
C GLY A 103 4.76 -9.32 15.41
N GLN A 104 4.59 -8.57 16.51
CA GLN A 104 3.52 -8.81 17.47
C GLN A 104 2.13 -8.58 16.86
N ILE A 105 1.98 -7.51 16.06
CA ILE A 105 0.74 -7.22 15.33
C ILE A 105 0.42 -8.35 14.33
N ARG A 106 1.43 -8.87 13.63
CA ARG A 106 1.26 -10.01 12.70
C ARG A 106 0.75 -11.25 13.42
N SER A 107 1.35 -11.58 14.56
CA SER A 107 0.95 -12.74 15.38
C SER A 107 -0.46 -12.57 15.95
N ALA A 108 -0.81 -11.37 16.41
CA ALA A 108 -2.16 -11.03 16.83
C ALA A 108 -3.20 -11.29 15.73
N PHE A 109 -2.95 -10.84 14.50
CA PHE A 109 -3.86 -11.13 13.37
C PHE A 109 -3.97 -12.64 13.09
N LYS A 110 -2.86 -13.39 13.17
CA LYS A 110 -2.92 -14.86 13.06
C LYS A 110 -3.80 -15.47 14.16
N GLU A 111 -3.66 -15.02 15.41
CA GLU A 111 -4.46 -15.50 16.55
C GLU A 111 -5.97 -15.20 16.37
N MET A 112 -6.30 -14.08 15.73
CA MET A 112 -7.68 -13.70 15.39
C MET A 112 -8.27 -14.52 14.24
N GLY A 113 -7.49 -15.36 13.57
CA GLY A 113 -7.94 -16.23 12.48
C GLY A 113 -7.65 -15.71 11.06
N PHE A 114 -6.87 -14.62 10.91
CA PHE A 114 -6.37 -14.25 9.59
C PHE A 114 -5.34 -15.29 9.10
N THR A 115 -5.36 -15.57 7.80
CA THR A 115 -4.32 -16.38 7.14
C THR A 115 -2.96 -15.69 7.18
N GLY A 116 -2.95 -14.36 7.08
CA GLY A 116 -1.73 -13.59 7.20
C GLY A 116 -1.96 -12.09 7.08
N MET A 117 -0.94 -11.36 7.52
CA MET A 117 -0.83 -9.92 7.36
C MET A 117 0.08 -9.59 6.18
N VAL A 118 -0.42 -8.76 5.27
CA VAL A 118 0.33 -8.20 4.14
C VAL A 118 0.47 -6.70 4.36
N GLU A 119 1.71 -6.22 4.37
CA GLU A 119 1.95 -4.78 4.46
C GLU A 119 1.74 -4.14 3.09
N VAL A 120 0.84 -3.16 3.03
CA VAL A 120 0.46 -2.50 1.76
C VAL A 120 1.62 -1.69 1.17
N ALA A 121 2.68 -1.42 1.94
CA ALA A 121 3.89 -0.76 1.44
C ALA A 121 4.59 -1.53 0.30
N VAL A 122 4.46 -2.86 0.20
CA VAL A 122 5.01 -3.63 -0.96
C VAL A 122 4.28 -3.25 -2.25
N PHE A 123 2.99 -2.94 -2.14
CA PHE A 123 2.20 -2.48 -3.28
C PHE A 123 2.43 -0.99 -3.54
N ALA A 124 2.75 -0.20 -2.51
CA ALA A 124 3.25 1.16 -2.73
C ALA A 124 4.57 1.16 -3.52
N ASP A 125 5.45 0.19 -3.29
CA ASP A 125 6.66 -0.03 -4.11
C ASP A 125 6.30 -0.31 -5.58
N ILE A 126 5.42 -1.28 -5.84
CA ILE A 126 4.97 -1.62 -7.20
C ILE A 126 4.36 -0.40 -7.91
N LEU A 127 3.52 0.35 -7.20
CA LEU A 127 2.84 1.53 -7.76
C LEU A 127 3.80 2.70 -7.94
N THR A 128 4.81 2.86 -7.08
CA THR A 128 5.91 3.81 -7.28
C THR A 128 6.64 3.52 -8.58
N PHE A 129 6.97 2.26 -8.81
CA PHE A 129 7.67 1.87 -10.03
C PHE A 129 6.81 2.12 -11.26
N LYS A 130 5.52 1.83 -11.20
CA LYS A 130 4.57 2.15 -12.28
C LYS A 130 4.46 3.65 -12.53
N GLU A 131 4.24 4.47 -11.50
CA GLU A 131 4.12 5.93 -11.63
C GLU A 131 5.42 6.57 -12.13
N ALA A 132 6.60 6.05 -11.75
CA ALA A 132 7.88 6.52 -12.25
C ALA A 132 8.07 6.25 -13.75
N LEU A 133 7.63 5.08 -14.23
CA LEU A 133 7.65 4.74 -15.66
C LEU A 133 6.62 5.56 -16.44
N GLU A 134 5.41 5.71 -15.91
CA GLU A 134 4.36 6.55 -16.51
C GLU A 134 4.80 8.01 -16.57
N PHE A 135 5.48 8.52 -15.54
CA PHE A 135 6.07 9.86 -15.57
C PHE A 135 7.10 9.98 -16.70
N HIS A 136 8.00 9.01 -16.84
CA HIS A 136 8.98 9.01 -17.94
C HIS A 136 8.31 8.98 -19.33
N ASP A 137 7.18 8.28 -19.43
CA ASP A 137 6.42 8.17 -20.67
C ASP A 137 5.51 9.37 -20.95
N ASN A 138 5.02 10.07 -19.93
CA ASN A 138 4.07 11.18 -20.06
C ASN A 138 4.76 12.55 -20.16
N ILE A 139 5.91 12.73 -19.50
CA ILE A 139 6.62 14.02 -19.49
C ILE A 139 7.60 14.10 -20.66
N LYS A 140 7.24 14.86 -21.71
CA LYS A 140 8.04 15.01 -22.93
C LYS A 140 8.67 16.38 -23.05
N ASP A 141 8.07 17.41 -22.45
CA ASP A 141 8.66 18.74 -22.31
C ASP A 141 8.42 19.36 -20.92
N GLU A 142 8.98 20.55 -20.69
CA GLU A 142 8.93 21.23 -19.38
C GLU A 142 7.52 21.75 -19.00
N ASN A 143 6.55 21.74 -19.93
CA ASN A 143 5.17 22.15 -19.66
C ASN A 143 4.27 20.96 -19.28
N ASP A 144 4.72 19.73 -19.55
CA ASP A 144 3.99 18.53 -19.15
C ASP A 144 4.06 18.36 -17.63
N PHE A 145 2.96 17.89 -17.05
CA PHE A 145 2.91 17.50 -15.66
C PHE A 145 2.01 16.29 -15.43
N GLN A 146 2.31 15.58 -14.36
CA GLN A 146 1.56 14.42 -13.89
C GLN A 146 1.02 14.67 -12.48
N LEU A 147 -0.25 14.34 -12.27
CA LEU A 147 -0.86 14.29 -10.95
C LEU A 147 -0.73 12.87 -10.39
N THR A 148 -0.34 12.72 -9.12
CA THR A 148 -0.31 11.42 -8.46
C THR A 148 -1.68 10.75 -8.51
N SER A 149 -1.69 9.45 -8.82
CA SER A 149 -2.89 8.66 -9.06
C SER A 149 -3.22 7.68 -7.93
N CYS A 150 -2.22 7.24 -7.18
CA CYS A 150 -2.34 6.00 -6.42
C CYS A 150 -2.65 6.14 -4.92
N CYS A 151 -2.45 7.26 -4.24
CA CYS A 151 -2.49 7.21 -2.76
C CYS A 151 -3.83 7.66 -2.14
N CYS A 152 -4.31 8.86 -2.48
CA CYS A 152 -5.34 9.54 -1.70
C CYS A 152 -6.71 9.60 -2.42
N PRO A 153 -7.75 8.89 -1.93
CA PRO A 153 -9.08 8.93 -2.55
C PRO A 153 -9.74 10.31 -2.50
N VAL A 154 -9.40 11.13 -1.49
CA VAL A 154 -9.91 12.51 -1.38
C VAL A 154 -9.36 13.39 -2.51
N TRP A 155 -8.07 13.26 -2.81
CA TRP A 155 -7.41 13.94 -3.94
C TRP A 155 -8.04 13.55 -5.28
N ILE A 156 -8.18 12.25 -5.54
CA ILE A 156 -8.79 11.75 -6.77
C ILE A 156 -10.24 12.23 -6.91
N SER A 157 -11.03 12.14 -5.84
CA SER A 157 -12.42 12.60 -5.82
C SER A 157 -12.53 14.11 -6.05
N LEU A 158 -11.64 14.91 -5.46
CA LEU A 158 -11.58 16.36 -5.65
C LEU A 158 -11.33 16.70 -7.12
N ILE A 159 -10.33 16.08 -7.75
CA ILE A 159 -9.99 16.34 -9.15
C ILE A 159 -11.13 15.91 -10.08
N LYS A 160 -11.66 14.69 -9.91
CA LYS A 160 -12.75 14.17 -10.76
C LYS A 160 -14.00 15.06 -10.72
N LYS A 161 -14.38 15.53 -9.53
CA LYS A 161 -15.63 16.28 -9.33
C LYS A 161 -15.52 17.76 -9.67
N HIS A 162 -14.38 18.38 -9.34
CA HIS A 162 -14.26 19.84 -9.39
C HIS A 162 -13.27 20.34 -10.44
N PHE A 163 -12.38 19.47 -10.93
CA PHE A 163 -11.32 19.83 -11.88
C PHE A 163 -11.27 18.89 -13.10
N PRO A 164 -12.40 18.64 -13.80
CA PRO A 164 -12.47 17.67 -14.89
C PRO A 164 -11.50 17.96 -16.05
N LYS A 165 -11.12 19.23 -16.25
CA LYS A 165 -10.20 19.66 -17.31
C LYS A 165 -8.77 19.12 -17.16
N ILE A 166 -8.37 18.73 -15.94
CA ILE A 166 -7.01 18.22 -15.65
C ILE A 166 -7.02 16.74 -15.22
N VAL A 167 -8.16 16.06 -15.31
CA VAL A 167 -8.27 14.62 -15.01
C VAL A 167 -7.38 13.78 -15.92
N SER A 168 -7.14 14.20 -17.17
CA SER A 168 -6.26 13.52 -18.12
C SER A 168 -4.79 13.47 -17.66
N HIS A 169 -4.39 14.29 -16.69
CA HIS A 169 -3.06 14.29 -16.10
C HIS A 169 -2.91 13.28 -14.95
N ILE A 170 -3.96 12.53 -14.61
CA ILE A 170 -3.92 11.44 -13.63
C ILE A 170 -3.72 10.11 -14.37
N PRO A 171 -2.60 9.40 -14.16
CA PRO A 171 -2.44 8.05 -14.67
C PRO A 171 -3.52 7.11 -14.14
N PRO A 172 -3.88 6.04 -14.87
CA PRO A 172 -4.98 5.16 -14.48
C PRO A 172 -4.59 4.16 -13.38
N ALA A 173 -3.54 4.38 -12.61
CA ALA A 173 -3.10 3.42 -11.60
C ALA A 173 -4.08 3.37 -10.42
N VAL A 174 -4.28 2.17 -9.86
CA VAL A 174 -5.08 2.00 -8.64
C VAL A 174 -4.27 2.33 -7.39
N SER A 175 -4.93 2.41 -6.24
CA SER A 175 -4.20 2.57 -4.99
C SER A 175 -3.48 1.31 -4.52
N PRO A 176 -2.43 1.45 -3.70
CA PRO A 176 -1.77 0.31 -3.08
C PRO A 176 -2.73 -0.64 -2.35
N MET A 177 -3.80 -0.11 -1.73
CA MET A 177 -4.86 -0.93 -1.13
C MET A 177 -5.52 -1.84 -2.18
N ILE A 178 -5.98 -1.24 -3.29
CA ILE A 178 -6.70 -1.96 -4.35
C ILE A 178 -5.77 -2.94 -5.07
N ALA A 179 -4.53 -2.53 -5.36
CA ALA A 179 -3.52 -3.40 -5.94
C ALA A 179 -3.23 -4.62 -5.05
N CYS A 180 -3.07 -4.39 -3.74
CA CYS A 180 -2.85 -5.45 -2.77
C CYS A 180 -4.01 -6.45 -2.74
N GLY A 181 -5.26 -5.96 -2.68
CA GLY A 181 -6.45 -6.81 -2.68
C GLY A 181 -6.60 -7.63 -3.97
N ARG A 182 -6.44 -6.99 -5.14
CA ARG A 182 -6.50 -7.68 -6.44
C ARG A 182 -5.43 -8.73 -6.59
N VAL A 183 -4.21 -8.45 -6.16
CA VAL A 183 -3.11 -9.42 -6.24
C VAL A 183 -3.33 -10.57 -5.26
N ALA A 184 -3.80 -10.30 -4.03
CA ALA A 184 -4.16 -11.36 -3.09
C ALA A 184 -5.21 -12.31 -3.69
N LYS A 185 -6.28 -11.77 -4.28
CA LYS A 185 -7.33 -12.56 -4.94
C LYS A 185 -6.87 -13.22 -6.25
N HIS A 186 -5.92 -12.63 -6.96
CA HIS A 186 -5.35 -13.24 -8.16
C HIS A 186 -4.52 -14.49 -7.83
N LEU A 187 -3.72 -14.41 -6.76
CA LEU A 187 -2.90 -15.52 -6.29
C LEU A 187 -3.73 -16.57 -5.54
N GLN A 188 -4.75 -16.13 -4.83
CA GLN A 188 -5.68 -16.97 -4.06
C GLN A 188 -7.12 -16.60 -4.45
N PRO A 189 -7.71 -17.24 -5.48
CA PRO A 189 -9.04 -16.89 -6.01
C PRO A 189 -10.18 -16.88 -4.97
N ASP A 190 -10.09 -17.72 -3.94
CA ASP A 190 -11.07 -17.79 -2.86
C ASP A 190 -10.72 -16.90 -1.66
N ALA A 191 -9.79 -15.95 -1.79
CA ALA A 191 -9.39 -15.10 -0.68
C ALA A 191 -10.40 -13.97 -0.39
N ALA A 192 -10.64 -13.75 0.91
CA ALA A 192 -11.21 -12.51 1.40
C ALA A 192 -10.10 -11.56 1.87
N THR A 193 -10.36 -10.27 1.73
CA THR A 193 -9.38 -9.20 1.93
C THR A 193 -9.96 -8.09 2.79
N ILE A 194 -9.27 -7.78 3.88
CA ILE A 194 -9.67 -6.77 4.84
C ILE A 194 -8.56 -5.73 4.93
N PHE A 195 -8.82 -4.52 4.43
CA PHE A 195 -7.85 -3.43 4.55
C PHE A 195 -7.96 -2.75 5.90
N ILE A 196 -6.82 -2.45 6.52
CA ILE A 196 -6.72 -1.81 7.83
C ILE A 196 -5.91 -0.53 7.69
N GLY A 197 -6.51 0.62 7.98
CA GLY A 197 -5.83 1.91 7.78
C GLY A 197 -6.47 3.10 8.50
N PRO A 198 -5.89 4.31 8.39
CA PRO A 198 -6.37 5.47 9.14
C PRO A 198 -7.50 6.25 8.43
N CYS A 199 -7.92 5.81 7.24
CA CYS A 199 -8.70 6.61 6.30
C CYS A 199 -10.12 6.10 6.10
N MET A 200 -11.12 6.92 6.45
CA MET A 200 -12.54 6.63 6.17
C MET A 200 -12.87 6.64 4.68
N ALA A 201 -12.20 7.47 3.88
CA ALA A 201 -12.48 7.56 2.44
C ALA A 201 -12.12 6.26 1.70
N LYS A 202 -11.23 5.42 2.25
CA LYS A 202 -10.93 4.09 1.71
C LYS A 202 -12.16 3.15 1.75
N LYS A 203 -13.08 3.33 2.72
CA LYS A 203 -14.37 2.60 2.76
C LYS A 203 -15.25 2.90 1.55
N MET A 204 -15.14 4.11 0.99
CA MET A 204 -15.87 4.53 -0.20
C MET A 204 -15.13 4.10 -1.47
N GLU A 205 -13.80 4.25 -1.50
CA GLU A 205 -12.97 3.80 -2.63
C GLU A 205 -13.13 2.30 -2.92
N ALA A 206 -13.15 1.47 -1.88
CA ALA A 206 -13.38 0.03 -2.00
C ALA A 206 -14.74 -0.35 -2.61
N LYS A 207 -15.70 0.60 -2.68
CA LYS A 207 -17.04 0.39 -3.23
C LYS A 207 -17.23 1.00 -4.61
N GLU A 208 -16.20 1.62 -5.19
CA GLU A 208 -16.28 2.19 -6.54
C GLU A 208 -16.42 1.07 -7.59
N GLU A 209 -17.35 1.22 -8.52
CA GLU A 209 -17.78 0.14 -9.44
C GLU A 209 -16.64 -0.45 -10.28
N ASP A 210 -15.62 0.33 -10.62
CA ASP A 210 -14.47 -0.09 -11.43
C ASP A 210 -13.37 -0.83 -10.63
N ILE A 211 -13.45 -0.81 -9.30
CA ILE A 211 -12.43 -1.36 -8.38
C ILE A 211 -12.99 -2.14 -7.17
N LYS A 212 -14.31 -2.33 -7.08
CA LYS A 212 -14.97 -3.06 -5.98
C LYS A 212 -14.66 -4.55 -5.92
N ASP A 213 -13.93 -5.08 -6.90
CA ASP A 213 -13.44 -6.46 -6.92
C ASP A 213 -12.34 -6.72 -5.88
N ALA A 214 -11.65 -5.66 -5.43
CA ALA A 214 -10.40 -5.79 -4.70
C ALA A 214 -10.53 -6.07 -3.19
N ILE A 215 -11.47 -5.39 -2.49
CA ILE A 215 -11.50 -5.31 -1.02
C ILE A 215 -12.89 -5.67 -0.50
N ASP A 216 -12.96 -6.63 0.42
CA ASP A 216 -14.23 -7.11 0.98
C ASP A 216 -14.66 -6.31 2.22
N CYS A 217 -13.70 -5.83 3.01
CA CYS A 217 -13.95 -4.98 4.16
C CYS A 217 -12.83 -3.96 4.39
N VAL A 218 -13.17 -2.81 4.97
CA VAL A 218 -12.21 -1.78 5.37
C VAL A 218 -12.42 -1.43 6.83
N LEU A 219 -11.41 -1.69 7.65
CA LEU A 219 -11.35 -1.30 9.05
C LEU A 219 -10.43 -0.09 9.25
N THR A 220 -10.81 0.73 10.21
CA THR A 220 -9.96 1.79 10.70
C THR A 220 -9.01 1.31 11.80
N PHE A 221 -7.97 2.06 12.13
CA PHE A 221 -7.11 1.71 13.28
C PHE A 221 -7.92 1.69 14.60
N GLN A 222 -8.79 2.68 14.83
CA GLN A 222 -9.70 2.68 15.99
C GLN A 222 -10.63 1.45 16.02
N GLU A 223 -11.20 1.04 14.89
CA GLU A 223 -12.02 -0.19 14.84
C GLU A 223 -11.15 -1.44 15.09
N THR A 224 -9.91 -1.46 14.63
CA THR A 224 -8.99 -2.58 14.86
C THR A 224 -8.57 -2.69 16.33
N GLU A 225 -8.34 -1.56 17.01
CA GLU A 225 -8.10 -1.50 18.45
C GLU A 225 -9.29 -2.05 19.24
N GLN A 226 -10.51 -1.63 18.91
CA GLN A 226 -11.73 -2.20 19.50
C GLN A 226 -11.83 -3.72 19.27
N LEU A 227 -11.42 -4.19 18.09
CA LEU A 227 -11.43 -5.62 17.78
C LEU A 227 -10.41 -6.39 18.63
N PHE A 228 -9.20 -5.84 18.85
CA PHE A 228 -8.20 -6.43 19.75
C PHE A 228 -8.72 -6.50 21.19
N GLU A 229 -9.25 -5.39 21.72
CA GLU A 229 -9.80 -5.32 23.08
C GLU A 229 -10.90 -6.35 23.30
N LYS A 230 -11.86 -6.40 22.40
CA LYS A 230 -13.02 -7.28 22.51
C LYS A 230 -12.60 -8.75 22.39
N MET A 231 -11.72 -9.08 21.43
CA MET A 231 -11.18 -10.44 21.28
C MET A 231 -10.18 -10.84 22.37
N SER A 232 -9.94 -9.97 23.37
CA SER A 232 -8.98 -10.17 24.45
C SER A 232 -7.56 -10.45 23.94
N ILE A 233 -7.18 -9.83 22.82
CA ILE A 233 -5.85 -9.93 22.24
C ILE A 233 -4.93 -8.93 22.94
N VAL A 234 -3.95 -9.45 23.66
CA VAL A 234 -2.91 -8.65 24.30
C VAL A 234 -1.67 -8.67 23.42
N LEU A 235 -1.36 -7.53 22.79
CA LEU A 235 -0.29 -7.42 21.78
C LEU A 235 1.09 -7.65 22.40
N GLU A 236 1.31 -7.20 23.64
CA GLU A 236 2.56 -7.33 24.39
C GLU A 236 2.95 -8.80 24.63
N ASN A 237 1.96 -9.68 24.72
CA ASN A 237 2.17 -11.10 24.99
C ASN A 237 2.43 -11.93 23.71
N GLN A 238 2.30 -11.32 22.54
CA GLN A 238 2.45 -12.03 21.28
C GLN A 238 3.92 -12.36 21.01
N ILE A 239 4.16 -13.59 20.52
CA ILE A 239 5.48 -13.98 20.02
C ILE A 239 5.74 -13.20 18.74
N GLU A 240 6.90 -12.58 18.64
CA GLU A 240 7.22 -11.75 17.49
C GLU A 240 7.44 -12.59 16.23
N SER A 241 6.67 -12.31 15.18
CA SER A 241 6.90 -12.87 13.84
C SER A 241 7.33 -11.76 12.90
N ILE A 242 8.62 -11.44 12.82
CA ILE A 242 9.13 -10.35 11.97
C ILE A 242 9.13 -10.77 10.49
N ARG A 243 8.72 -9.86 9.61
CA ARG A 243 8.89 -9.99 8.15
C ARG A 243 9.21 -8.61 7.58
N ASN A 244 10.32 -8.50 6.87
CA ASN A 244 10.83 -7.24 6.32
C ASN A 244 10.99 -7.33 4.79
N HIS A 245 9.95 -6.91 4.09
CA HIS A 245 9.83 -7.01 2.62
C HIS A 245 9.55 -5.68 1.91
N THR A 246 9.51 -4.58 2.68
CA THR A 246 9.11 -3.25 2.20
C THR A 246 10.33 -2.36 2.07
N SER A 247 10.43 -1.61 0.96
CA SER A 247 11.52 -0.66 0.78
C SER A 247 11.27 0.64 1.58
N TYR A 248 12.31 1.47 1.72
CA TYR A 248 12.19 2.84 2.25
C TYR A 248 11.11 3.61 1.48
N ALA A 249 11.13 3.55 0.15
CA ALA A 249 10.18 4.23 -0.72
C ALA A 249 8.73 3.81 -0.45
N GLY A 250 8.47 2.51 -0.26
CA GLY A 250 7.13 2.01 0.04
C GLY A 250 6.61 2.43 1.43
N ARG A 251 7.49 2.50 2.43
CA ARG A 251 7.12 2.87 3.82
C ARG A 251 6.74 4.34 3.94
N ILE A 252 7.48 5.24 3.30
CA ILE A 252 7.26 6.69 3.43
C ILE A 252 5.96 7.18 2.78
N TYR A 253 5.26 6.37 1.99
CA TYR A 253 3.93 6.70 1.43
C TYR A 253 2.92 7.15 2.48
N ALA A 254 3.10 6.76 3.74
CA ALA A 254 2.20 7.10 4.82
C ALA A 254 2.16 8.61 5.13
N ARG A 255 3.11 9.41 4.67
CA ARG A 255 3.17 10.86 4.96
C ARG A 255 3.25 11.72 3.71
N THR A 256 2.82 12.98 3.83
CA THR A 256 2.86 13.95 2.72
C THR A 256 4.29 14.13 2.16
N GLY A 257 4.41 14.16 0.83
CA GLY A 257 5.68 14.17 0.12
C GLY A 257 6.35 12.81 0.04
N GLY A 258 5.76 11.77 0.63
CA GLY A 258 6.30 10.40 0.61
C GLY A 258 6.27 9.82 -0.79
N VAL A 259 5.15 10.01 -1.51
CA VAL A 259 4.98 9.51 -2.88
C VAL A 259 5.93 10.25 -3.83
N SER A 260 5.97 11.57 -3.76
CA SER A 260 6.90 12.40 -4.54
C SER A 260 8.34 11.95 -4.35
N LYS A 261 8.73 11.66 -3.10
CA LYS A 261 10.09 11.24 -2.78
C LYS A 261 10.41 9.84 -3.31
N ALA A 262 9.48 8.90 -3.14
CA ALA A 262 9.60 7.54 -3.64
C ALA A 262 9.72 7.51 -5.18
N VAL A 263 8.90 8.30 -5.88
CA VAL A 263 8.95 8.44 -7.35
C VAL A 263 10.25 9.12 -7.79
N GLU A 264 10.68 10.19 -7.12
CA GLU A 264 11.97 10.86 -7.39
C GLU A 264 13.15 9.87 -7.29
N MET A 265 13.22 9.11 -6.20
CA MET A 265 14.28 8.12 -5.96
C MET A 265 14.28 7.05 -7.04
N THR A 266 13.09 6.57 -7.43
CA THR A 266 12.94 5.54 -8.46
C THR A 266 13.28 6.07 -9.85
N ILE A 267 12.91 7.31 -10.20
CA ILE A 267 13.29 7.95 -11.47
C ILE A 267 14.80 8.11 -11.57
N LYS A 268 15.46 8.60 -10.52
CA LYS A 268 16.93 8.70 -10.46
C LYS A 268 17.61 7.35 -10.66
N ARG A 269 16.95 6.27 -10.24
CA ARG A 269 17.42 4.90 -10.42
C ARG A 269 17.22 4.42 -11.87
N ILE A 270 16.10 4.76 -12.51
CA ILE A 270 15.76 4.39 -13.90
C ILE A 270 16.58 5.18 -14.93
N ASP A 271 16.67 6.50 -14.76
CA ASP A 271 17.40 7.42 -15.64
C ASP A 271 18.25 8.39 -14.80
N PRO A 272 19.48 8.01 -14.43
CA PRO A 272 20.37 8.86 -13.62
C PRO A 272 20.70 10.21 -14.25
N ASN A 273 20.66 10.30 -15.58
CA ASN A 273 21.04 11.50 -16.32
C ASN A 273 19.87 12.48 -16.49
N GLN A 274 18.62 12.04 -16.26
CA GLN A 274 17.37 12.82 -16.31
C GLN A 274 17.35 13.91 -17.38
N LYS A 275 16.89 13.58 -18.59
CA LYS A 275 16.73 14.59 -19.66
C LYS A 275 15.87 15.78 -19.22
N ILE A 276 14.79 15.49 -18.47
CA ILE A 276 13.93 16.47 -17.81
C ILE A 276 14.07 16.24 -16.31
N LYS A 277 14.39 17.30 -15.55
CA LYS A 277 14.60 17.18 -14.10
C LYS A 277 13.27 16.97 -13.40
N PHE A 278 13.18 15.94 -12.56
CA PHE A 278 12.03 15.75 -11.69
C PHE A 278 11.90 16.91 -10.68
N LYS A 279 10.72 17.53 -10.64
CA LYS A 279 10.35 18.60 -9.71
C LYS A 279 8.95 18.30 -9.19
N ALA A 280 8.82 18.11 -7.89
CA ALA A 280 7.54 17.82 -7.26
C ALA A 280 7.00 19.00 -6.45
N LYS A 281 5.68 19.21 -6.49
CA LYS A 281 4.94 20.11 -5.59
C LYS A 281 3.89 19.31 -4.83
N GLN A 282 3.82 19.52 -3.51
CA GLN A 282 2.92 18.78 -2.63
C GLN A 282 1.81 19.70 -2.11
N ALA A 283 0.62 19.14 -1.92
CA ALA A 283 -0.47 19.76 -1.18
C ALA A 283 -0.85 18.92 0.04
N ASP A 284 -0.92 19.59 1.20
CA ASP A 284 -1.16 18.97 2.49
C ASP A 284 -2.51 19.42 3.10
N GLY A 285 -3.51 18.55 3.01
CA GLY A 285 -4.89 18.85 3.38
C GLY A 285 -5.75 19.32 2.20
N VAL A 286 -7.08 19.19 2.35
CA VAL A 286 -8.06 19.50 1.29
C VAL A 286 -7.96 20.94 0.78
N MET A 287 -7.70 21.91 1.67
CA MET A 287 -7.62 23.33 1.29
C MET A 287 -6.43 23.60 0.38
N GLU A 288 -5.25 23.10 0.73
CA GLU A 288 -4.05 23.23 -0.11
C GLU A 288 -4.19 22.43 -1.40
N CYS A 289 -4.84 21.26 -1.37
CA CYS A 289 -5.13 20.50 -2.59
C CYS A 289 -5.99 21.30 -3.56
N LYS A 290 -7.05 21.95 -3.05
CA LYS A 290 -7.94 22.77 -3.88
C LYS A 290 -7.18 23.96 -4.47
N LYS A 291 -6.42 24.68 -3.64
CA LYS A 291 -5.61 25.83 -4.08
C LYS A 291 -4.61 25.42 -5.18
N LEU A 292 -3.90 24.31 -4.99
CA LEU A 292 -2.93 23.78 -5.95
C LEU A 292 -3.59 23.46 -7.31
N LEU A 293 -4.77 22.84 -7.29
CA LEU A 293 -5.52 22.51 -8.50
C LEU A 293 -6.08 23.76 -9.20
N GLU A 294 -6.48 24.78 -8.44
CA GLU A 294 -6.89 26.09 -8.97
C GLU A 294 -5.71 26.78 -9.67
N GLU A 295 -4.54 26.81 -9.05
CA GLU A 295 -3.29 27.34 -9.65
C GLU A 295 -2.95 26.62 -10.97
N LEU A 296 -3.09 25.29 -11.00
CA LEU A 296 -2.87 24.50 -12.22
C LEU A 296 -3.87 24.86 -13.34
N LEU A 297 -5.15 25.06 -13.01
CA LEU A 297 -6.16 25.49 -14.00
C LEU A 297 -5.89 26.90 -14.55
N GLU A 298 -5.24 27.76 -13.77
CA GLU A 298 -4.79 29.08 -14.20
C GLU A 298 -3.51 29.04 -15.05
N GLY A 299 -2.93 27.85 -15.27
CA GLY A 299 -1.71 27.66 -16.05
C GLY A 299 -0.42 27.88 -15.25
N LYS A 300 -0.48 27.93 -13.91
CA LYS A 300 0.71 28.06 -13.05
C LYS A 300 1.38 26.70 -12.83
N VAL A 301 2.05 26.21 -13.88
CA VAL A 301 2.83 24.97 -13.84
C VAL A 301 4.27 25.26 -13.38
N GLU A 302 4.58 24.91 -12.13
CA GLU A 302 5.89 25.16 -11.47
C GLU A 302 6.69 23.86 -11.23
N ALA A 303 6.02 22.71 -11.40
CA ALA A 303 6.52 21.38 -11.16
C ALA A 303 6.00 20.44 -12.26
N ASN A 304 6.63 19.28 -12.43
CA ASN A 304 6.16 18.26 -13.39
C ASN A 304 5.53 17.05 -12.68
N PHE A 305 5.57 17.01 -11.35
CA PHE A 305 4.87 16.01 -10.54
C PHE A 305 4.12 16.69 -9.39
N TYR A 306 2.85 16.35 -9.22
CA TYR A 306 2.01 16.95 -8.18
C TYR A 306 1.37 15.90 -7.31
N GLU A 307 1.67 15.95 -6.01
CA GLU A 307 1.12 15.06 -5.00
C GLU A 307 0.11 15.80 -4.13
N GLY A 308 -1.08 15.24 -3.95
CA GLY A 308 -2.09 15.78 -3.03
C GLY A 308 -2.52 14.76 -2.00
N MET A 309 -2.54 15.20 -0.73
CA MET A 309 -3.05 14.43 0.39
C MET A 309 -4.22 15.17 1.03
N GLY A 310 -5.39 14.54 1.14
CA GLY A 310 -6.58 15.17 1.72
C GLY A 310 -6.48 15.43 3.22
N CYS A 311 -5.62 14.70 3.93
CA CYS A 311 -5.35 14.90 5.36
C CYS A 311 -4.01 15.62 5.54
N GLN A 312 -3.93 16.52 6.51
CA GLN A 312 -2.68 17.16 6.90
C GLN A 312 -1.70 16.11 7.45
N GLY A 313 -0.45 16.17 7.03
CA GLY A 313 0.58 15.16 7.31
C GLY A 313 0.46 13.87 6.50
N GLY A 314 -0.56 13.70 5.66
CA GLY A 314 -0.76 12.49 4.85
C GLY A 314 -1.57 11.42 5.59
N CYS A 315 -1.35 10.14 5.28
CA CYS A 315 -2.07 9.04 5.93
C CYS A 315 -1.83 8.97 7.45
N VAL A 316 -0.65 9.33 7.93
CA VAL A 316 -0.36 9.43 9.39
C VAL A 316 -1.23 10.47 10.09
N GLY A 317 -1.77 11.45 9.36
CA GLY A 317 -2.77 12.41 9.87
C GLY A 317 -4.22 12.03 9.54
N GLY A 318 -4.46 10.79 9.12
CA GLY A 318 -5.81 10.31 8.81
C GLY A 318 -6.77 10.44 10.00
N PRO A 319 -8.08 10.61 9.75
CA PRO A 319 -9.06 10.97 10.78
C PRO A 319 -9.29 9.87 11.82
N LYS A 320 -8.84 8.64 11.55
CA LYS A 320 -9.03 7.47 12.42
C LYS A 320 -7.72 6.87 12.90
N ARG A 321 -6.68 7.69 12.97
CA ARG A 321 -5.44 7.40 13.73
C ARG A 321 -5.71 7.41 15.23
N ILE A 322 -4.83 6.76 15.99
CA ILE A 322 -4.85 6.69 17.45
C ILE A 322 -3.83 7.67 18.04
N ILE A 323 -2.64 7.76 17.45
CA ILE A 323 -1.57 8.67 17.85
C ILE A 323 -1.59 10.02 17.12
N SER A 324 -0.82 11.00 17.59
CA SER A 324 -0.69 12.30 16.92
C SER A 324 -0.06 12.16 15.53
N THR A 325 -0.33 13.13 14.66
CA THR A 325 0.20 13.15 13.28
C THR A 325 1.73 13.21 13.29
N GLU A 326 2.30 13.99 14.22
CA GLU A 326 3.73 14.20 14.41
C GLU A 326 4.41 12.89 14.82
N LYS A 327 3.86 12.22 15.83
CA LYS A 327 4.38 10.93 16.31
C LYS A 327 4.28 9.85 15.24
N GLY A 328 3.15 9.79 14.51
CA GLY A 328 2.98 8.86 13.41
C GLY A 328 3.99 9.10 12.28
N LYS A 329 4.29 10.36 11.96
CA LYS A 329 5.33 10.71 10.97
C LYS A 329 6.72 10.28 11.44
N GLU A 330 7.08 10.56 12.69
CA GLU A 330 8.37 10.17 13.27
C GLU A 330 8.54 8.64 13.23
N ASN A 331 7.55 7.91 13.72
CA ASN A 331 7.57 6.44 13.75
C ASN A 331 7.73 5.84 12.34
N VAL A 332 6.99 6.36 11.34
CA VAL A 332 7.11 5.93 9.95
C VAL A 332 8.50 6.23 9.39
N GLU A 333 9.09 7.39 9.67
CA GLU A 333 10.42 7.76 9.18
C GLU A 333 11.53 6.91 9.81
N GLU A 334 11.42 6.60 11.10
CA GLU A 334 12.34 5.68 11.79
C GLU A 334 12.22 4.28 11.20
N TYR A 335 11.00 3.75 11.10
CA TYR A 335 10.76 2.45 10.48
C TYR A 335 11.22 2.41 9.02
N ALA A 336 11.06 3.49 8.25
CA ALA A 336 11.53 3.54 6.87
C ALA A 336 13.06 3.38 6.78
N LYS A 337 13.82 4.01 7.69
CA LYS A 337 15.30 3.93 7.71
C LYS A 337 15.83 2.53 8.03
N GLU A 338 15.01 1.67 8.64
CA GLU A 338 15.34 0.27 8.89
C GLU A 338 15.15 -0.65 7.67
N ALA A 339 14.62 -0.13 6.56
CA ALA A 339 14.43 -0.91 5.35
C ALA A 339 15.79 -1.32 4.74
N GLU A 340 15.92 -2.59 4.35
CA GLU A 340 17.13 -3.11 3.70
C GLU A 340 17.32 -2.52 2.29
N PHE A 341 16.21 -2.19 1.63
CA PHE A 341 16.18 -1.70 0.25
C PHE A 341 15.63 -0.27 0.21
N GLU A 342 16.24 0.59 -0.60
CA GLU A 342 15.82 1.99 -0.71
C GLU A 342 14.65 2.20 -1.68
N THR A 343 14.68 1.53 -2.84
CA THR A 343 13.70 1.71 -3.91
C THR A 343 13.03 0.39 -4.30
N PRO A 344 11.86 0.42 -4.97
CA PRO A 344 11.22 -0.78 -5.52
C PRO A 344 12.12 -1.59 -6.47
N LEU A 345 13.06 -0.93 -7.16
CA LEU A 345 13.97 -1.59 -8.10
C LEU A 345 15.06 -2.40 -7.40
N ASP A 346 15.41 -2.01 -6.17
CA ASP A 346 16.41 -2.71 -5.37
C ASP A 346 15.77 -3.81 -4.50
N ASN A 347 14.43 -3.87 -4.44
CA ASN A 347 13.68 -4.78 -3.58
C ASN A 347 13.36 -6.13 -4.29
N PRO A 348 13.98 -7.26 -3.90
CA PRO A 348 13.77 -8.56 -4.54
C PRO A 348 12.32 -9.06 -4.42
N TYR A 349 11.59 -8.70 -3.35
CA TYR A 349 10.20 -9.12 -3.15
C TYR A 349 9.25 -8.50 -4.18
N VAL A 350 9.45 -7.21 -4.50
CA VAL A 350 8.69 -6.51 -5.55
C VAL A 350 8.88 -7.21 -6.88
N ILE A 351 10.10 -7.65 -7.14
CA ILE A 351 10.54 -8.13 -8.45
C ILE A 351 10.07 -9.56 -8.67
N GLU A 352 10.19 -10.40 -7.65
CA GLU A 352 9.60 -11.73 -7.69
C GLU A 352 8.08 -11.66 -7.81
N LEU A 353 7.42 -10.73 -7.09
CA LEU A 353 5.98 -10.55 -7.22
C LEU A 353 5.57 -10.13 -8.65
N LEU A 354 6.32 -9.22 -9.29
CA LEU A 354 6.09 -8.86 -10.70
C LEU A 354 6.25 -10.07 -11.64
N HIS A 355 7.25 -10.92 -11.40
CA HIS A 355 7.44 -12.15 -12.19
C HIS A 355 6.30 -13.17 -11.97
N VAL A 356 5.86 -13.37 -10.73
CA VAL A 356 4.74 -14.27 -10.39
C VAL A 356 3.45 -13.78 -11.04
N LEU A 357 3.24 -12.46 -11.10
CA LEU A 357 2.12 -11.84 -11.81
C LEU A 357 2.24 -11.91 -13.34
N GLY A 358 3.32 -12.49 -13.87
CA GLY A 358 3.51 -12.74 -15.29
C GLY A 358 4.12 -11.57 -16.07
N PHE A 359 4.52 -10.48 -15.41
CA PHE A 359 5.12 -9.33 -16.09
C PHE A 359 6.58 -9.64 -16.48
N LYS A 360 6.81 -9.82 -17.79
CA LYS A 360 8.14 -10.21 -18.32
C LYS A 360 8.99 -9.03 -18.76
N THR A 361 8.36 -7.88 -19.04
CA THR A 361 9.05 -6.66 -19.48
C THR A 361 8.45 -5.42 -18.84
N VAL A 362 9.23 -4.34 -18.81
CA VAL A 362 8.78 -3.01 -18.34
C VAL A 362 7.59 -2.53 -19.16
N LYS A 363 7.66 -2.69 -20.49
CA LYS A 363 6.57 -2.33 -21.40
C LYS A 363 5.27 -3.08 -21.07
N ASP A 364 5.39 -4.39 -20.85
CA ASP A 364 4.25 -5.24 -20.46
C ASP A 364 3.66 -4.84 -19.11
N PHE A 365 4.51 -4.48 -18.15
CA PHE A 365 4.07 -3.95 -16.85
C PHE A 365 3.34 -2.61 -16.95
N VAL A 366 3.78 -1.69 -17.80
CA VAL A 366 3.12 -0.39 -17.98
C VAL A 366 1.80 -0.54 -18.76
N GLU A 367 1.82 -1.24 -19.89
CA GLU A 367 0.71 -1.30 -20.84
C GLU A 367 -0.34 -2.38 -20.51
N ASN A 368 0.05 -3.49 -19.90
CA ASN A 368 -0.82 -4.67 -19.70
C ASN A 368 -1.09 -5.01 -18.23
N SER A 369 -1.02 -4.03 -17.31
CA SER A 369 -1.28 -4.23 -15.88
C SER A 369 -2.73 -3.98 -15.48
N LYS A 370 -3.67 -4.78 -16.00
CA LYS A 370 -5.10 -4.67 -15.65
C LYS A 370 -5.36 -4.77 -14.14
N LEU A 371 -4.58 -5.58 -13.41
CA LEU A 371 -4.68 -5.70 -11.95
C LEU A 371 -4.33 -4.39 -11.23
N LEU A 372 -3.49 -3.54 -11.82
CA LEU A 372 -2.95 -2.33 -11.22
C LEU A 372 -3.55 -1.05 -11.81
N THR A 373 -4.53 -1.18 -12.68
CA THR A 373 -5.16 -0.05 -13.36
C THR A 373 -6.66 -0.02 -13.14
N ARG A 374 -7.23 1.16 -13.33
CA ARG A 374 -8.65 1.43 -13.21
C ARG A 374 -9.17 2.25 -14.38
N LYS A 375 -10.49 2.30 -14.51
CA LYS A 375 -11.17 3.12 -15.52
C LYS A 375 -11.87 4.26 -14.81
N PHE A 376 -11.36 5.47 -14.98
CA PHE A 376 -12.08 6.65 -14.54
C PHE A 376 -13.38 6.76 -15.33
N THR A 377 -14.49 6.41 -14.67
CA THR A 377 -15.86 6.69 -15.14
C THR A 377 -16.19 8.16 -14.98
#